data_AF-A0A2A5CUW6-F1
#
_entry.id   AF-A0A2A5CUW6-F1
#
_cell.length_a   1.000
_cell.length_b   1.000
_cell.length_c   1.000
_cell.angle_alpha   90.00
_cell.angle_beta   90.00
_cell.angle_gamma   90.00
#
_symmetry.space_group_name_H-M   'P 1'
#
loop_
_entity.id
_entity.type
_entity.pdbx_description
1 polymer ?
#
loop_
_entity_poly.entity_id
_entity_poly.type
_entity_poly.pdbx_seq_one_letter_code
_entity_poly.pdbx_strand_id
1 'polypeptide(L)'
;MKYISIKFVFIFIIVFTCTKCFAFDKEAYSVATKDIIKMALFTRPDPDVLVEMQRALVNMGIVACKERASINPVDAPLMNLVVSSADEISSLSIEQITEDWHRYGRATEAGIDVFKSGEYAPAISLVNTVTLPSAGIRSALDYKATRSKKHLHKLAEDLGKVLKHLEYIP
;
A
#
# COMPACT_ATOMS: atom_id res chain seq x y z
N MET A 1 -67.73 -19.07 -18.01
CA MET A 1 -67.06 -17.77 -18.25
C MET A 1 -67.10 -16.93 -16.98
N LYS A 2 -65.96 -16.71 -16.33
CA LYS A 2 -65.56 -15.45 -15.66
C LYS A 2 -64.09 -15.61 -15.21
N TYR A 3 -63.28 -14.66 -15.65
CA TYR A 3 -61.83 -14.56 -15.51
C TYR A 3 -61.39 -14.18 -14.09
N ILE A 4 -60.05 -14.09 -13.92
CA ILE A 4 -59.26 -13.22 -13.00
C ILE A 4 -58.68 -13.98 -11.80
N SER A 5 -57.41 -13.89 -11.41
CA SER A 5 -56.18 -13.34 -12.00
C SER A 5 -55.02 -13.87 -11.15
N ILE A 6 -53.89 -14.09 -11.82
CA ILE A 6 -52.59 -14.43 -11.25
C ILE A 6 -52.15 -13.33 -10.26
N LYS A 7 -51.71 -13.71 -9.06
CA LYS A 7 -50.84 -12.86 -8.24
C LYS A 7 -49.53 -13.60 -8.00
N PHE A 8 -48.58 -13.37 -8.90
CA PHE A 8 -47.16 -13.63 -8.65
C PHE A 8 -46.76 -12.80 -7.43
N VAL A 9 -46.48 -13.47 -6.32
CA VAL A 9 -45.82 -12.86 -5.18
C VAL A 9 -44.35 -12.74 -5.56
N PHE A 10 -43.95 -11.57 -6.05
CA PHE A 10 -42.55 -11.18 -6.17
C PHE A 10 -41.99 -11.02 -4.76
N ILE A 11 -41.32 -12.05 -4.25
CA ILE A 11 -40.49 -11.94 -3.04
C ILE A 11 -39.24 -11.17 -3.46
N PHE A 12 -39.20 -9.89 -3.12
CA PHE A 12 -38.05 -9.02 -3.30
C PHE A 12 -37.03 -9.38 -2.19
N ILE A 13 -36.10 -10.29 -2.50
CA ILE A 13 -34.96 -10.56 -1.61
C ILE A 13 -34.00 -9.38 -1.74
N ILE A 14 -34.12 -8.41 -0.83
CA ILE A 14 -33.08 -7.39 -0.64
C ILE A 14 -31.92 -8.10 0.07
N VAL A 15 -31.00 -8.66 -0.70
CA VAL A 15 -29.69 -9.04 -0.18
C VAL A 15 -28.96 -7.73 0.08
N PHE A 16 -29.09 -7.20 1.31
CA PHE A 16 -28.14 -6.24 1.84
C PHE A 16 -26.81 -6.97 1.97
N THR A 17 -26.03 -7.02 0.89
CA THR A 17 -24.60 -7.30 1.00
C THR A 17 -24.01 -6.13 1.77
N CYS A 18 -23.84 -6.33 3.09
CA CYS A 18 -23.02 -5.48 3.92
C CYS A 18 -21.60 -5.57 3.33
N THR A 19 -21.27 -4.66 2.42
CA THR A 19 -19.91 -4.43 1.96
C THR A 19 -19.14 -4.09 3.22
N LYS A 20 -18.41 -5.07 3.76
CA LYS A 20 -17.43 -4.80 4.81
C LYS A 20 -16.51 -3.74 4.20
N CYS A 21 -16.58 -2.53 4.73
CA CYS A 21 -15.50 -1.57 4.59
C CYS A 21 -14.29 -2.32 5.16
N PHE A 22 -13.42 -2.81 4.29
CA PHE A 22 -12.18 -3.46 4.72
C PHE A 22 -11.31 -2.35 5.27
N ALA A 23 -11.50 -2.07 6.56
CA ALA A 23 -10.65 -1.14 7.28
C ALA A 23 -9.20 -1.63 7.19
N PHE A 24 -8.28 -0.69 6.98
CA PHE A 24 -6.86 -1.00 6.96
C PHE A 24 -6.43 -1.73 8.26
N ASP A 25 -6.05 -3.00 8.12
CA ASP A 25 -5.56 -3.80 9.23
C ASP A 25 -4.08 -3.49 9.52
N LYS A 26 -3.89 -2.42 10.30
CA LYS A 26 -2.57 -1.92 10.73
C LYS A 26 -1.78 -2.97 11.53
N GLU A 27 -2.45 -3.83 12.29
CA GLU A 27 -1.79 -4.88 13.06
C GLU A 27 -1.25 -5.97 12.14
N ALA A 28 -2.09 -6.49 11.23
CA ALA A 28 -1.68 -7.47 10.23
C ALA A 28 -0.54 -6.92 9.36
N TYR A 29 -0.61 -5.65 8.97
CA TYR A 29 0.45 -4.99 8.21
C TYR A 29 1.77 -4.96 9.01
N SER A 30 1.70 -4.57 10.29
CA SER A 30 2.87 -4.51 11.19
C SER A 30 3.52 -5.88 11.36
N VAL A 31 2.72 -6.93 11.57
CA VAL A 31 3.21 -8.31 11.71
C VAL A 31 3.90 -8.77 10.44
N ALA A 32 3.26 -8.63 9.28
CA ALA A 32 3.84 -9.00 7.99
C ALA A 32 5.16 -8.25 7.72
N THR A 33 5.21 -6.95 8.04
CA THR A 33 6.41 -6.12 7.91
C THR A 33 7.56 -6.64 8.78
N LYS A 34 7.29 -6.96 10.06
CA LYS A 34 8.30 -7.50 11.00
C LYS A 34 8.81 -8.87 10.56
N ASP A 35 7.93 -9.72 10.03
CA ASP A 35 8.31 -11.04 9.52
C ASP A 35 9.26 -10.93 8.33
N ILE A 36 8.99 -10.01 7.40
CA ILE A 36 9.91 -9.76 6.27
C ILE A 36 11.25 -9.23 6.76
N ILE A 37 11.28 -8.27 7.70
CA ILE A 37 12.54 -7.76 8.28
C ILE A 37 13.35 -8.90 8.90
N LYS A 38 12.71 -9.74 9.72
CA LYS A 38 13.36 -10.89 10.35
C LYS A 38 13.92 -11.86 9.31
N MET A 39 13.13 -12.14 8.28
CA MET A 39 13.53 -13.00 7.17
C MET A 39 14.73 -12.42 6.41
N ALA A 40 14.72 -11.12 6.10
CA ALA A 40 15.80 -10.45 5.38
C ALA A 40 17.12 -10.40 6.16
N LEU A 41 17.08 -10.21 7.48
CA LEU A 41 18.29 -10.02 8.30
C LEU A 41 18.88 -11.33 8.83
N PHE A 42 18.04 -12.30 9.19
CA PHE A 42 18.48 -13.48 9.95
C PHE A 42 18.48 -14.77 9.14
N THR A 43 18.03 -14.75 7.88
CA THR A 43 17.98 -15.94 7.03
C THR A 43 18.69 -15.72 5.70
N ARG A 44 18.70 -16.74 4.84
CA ARG A 44 19.05 -16.63 3.42
C ARG A 44 17.76 -16.80 2.61
N PRO A 45 16.91 -15.76 2.54
CA PRO A 45 15.58 -15.92 1.98
C PRO A 45 15.61 -16.12 0.48
N ASP A 46 14.56 -16.76 -0.02
CA ASP A 46 14.26 -16.79 -1.44
C ASP A 46 13.85 -15.36 -1.88
N PRO A 47 14.55 -14.74 -2.84
CA PRO A 47 14.19 -13.41 -3.34
C PRO A 47 12.76 -13.35 -3.90
N ASP A 48 12.27 -14.43 -4.51
CA ASP A 48 10.93 -14.43 -5.11
C ASP A 48 9.85 -14.42 -4.03
N VAL A 49 10.08 -15.11 -2.92
CA VAL A 49 9.22 -15.03 -1.73
C VAL A 49 9.21 -13.61 -1.16
N LEU A 50 10.38 -12.95 -1.06
CA LEU A 50 10.44 -11.56 -0.59
C LEU A 50 9.64 -10.62 -1.51
N VAL A 51 9.73 -10.77 -2.83
CA VAL A 51 8.95 -9.96 -3.78
C VAL A 51 7.46 -10.14 -3.55
N GLU A 52 6.97 -11.37 -3.41
CA GLU A 52 5.54 -11.62 -3.17
C GLU A 52 5.06 -11.07 -1.82
N MET A 53 5.88 -11.16 -0.77
CA MET A 53 5.56 -10.56 0.52
C MET A 53 5.47 -9.03 0.45
N GLN A 54 6.36 -8.37 -0.31
CA GLN A 54 6.28 -6.93 -0.53
C GLN A 54 5.06 -6.54 -1.35
N ARG A 55 4.70 -7.31 -2.38
CA ARG A 55 3.44 -7.11 -3.14
C ARG A 55 2.22 -7.20 -2.25
N ALA A 56 2.21 -8.13 -1.30
CA ALA A 56 1.14 -8.22 -0.30
C ALA A 56 1.05 -6.93 0.54
N LEU A 57 2.18 -6.41 1.03
CA LEU A 57 2.21 -5.11 1.74
C LEU A 57 1.72 -3.95 0.85
N VAL A 58 2.19 -3.84 -0.39
CA VAL A 58 1.73 -2.83 -1.36
C VAL A 58 0.20 -2.88 -1.51
N ASN A 59 -0.37 -4.08 -1.67
CA ASN A 59 -1.81 -4.24 -1.79
C ASN A 59 -2.58 -3.80 -0.54
N MET A 60 -2.06 -4.10 0.66
CA MET A 60 -2.65 -3.63 1.91
C MET A 60 -2.58 -2.09 2.02
N GLY A 61 -1.45 -1.49 1.63
CA GLY A 61 -1.29 -0.04 1.58
C GLY A 61 -2.22 0.64 0.56
N ILE A 62 -2.43 0.03 -0.61
CA ILE A 62 -3.40 0.50 -1.62
C ILE A 62 -4.81 0.54 -1.03
N VAL A 63 -5.21 -0.51 -0.29
CA VAL A 63 -6.51 -0.53 0.39
C VAL A 63 -6.62 0.62 1.39
N ALA A 64 -5.58 0.84 2.19
CA ALA A 64 -5.53 1.94 3.16
C ALA A 64 -5.64 3.32 2.49
N CYS A 65 -4.91 3.54 1.39
CA CYS A 65 -4.98 4.77 0.61
C CYS A 65 -6.39 4.98 0.02
N LYS A 66 -7.01 3.94 -0.55
CA LYS A 66 -8.38 4.00 -1.08
C LYS A 66 -9.40 4.34 0.01
N GLU A 67 -9.28 3.72 1.17
CA GLU A 67 -10.14 4.02 2.32
C GLU A 67 -10.00 5.49 2.74
N ARG A 68 -8.75 5.96 2.94
CA ARG A 68 -8.48 7.35 3.31
C ARG A 68 -9.03 8.34 2.29
N ALA A 69 -8.86 8.06 0.99
CA ALA A 69 -9.39 8.89 -0.08
C ALA A 69 -10.92 9.00 -0.03
N SER A 70 -11.62 7.94 0.40
CA SER A 70 -13.08 7.93 0.47
C SER A 70 -13.65 8.75 1.64
N ILE A 71 -12.88 8.92 2.72
CA ILE A 71 -13.34 9.60 3.95
C ILE A 71 -12.71 10.98 4.17
N ASN A 72 -11.58 11.28 3.52
CA ASN A 72 -10.90 12.57 3.65
C ASN A 72 -10.63 13.20 2.28
N PRO A 73 -11.48 14.15 1.85
CA PRO A 73 -11.31 14.85 0.57
C PRO A 73 -9.99 15.63 0.42
N VAL A 74 -9.39 16.06 1.53
CA VAL A 74 -8.11 16.80 1.51
C VAL A 74 -6.96 15.88 1.11
N ASP A 75 -6.97 14.64 1.61
CA ASP A 75 -5.92 13.66 1.33
C ASP A 75 -6.17 12.89 0.02
N ALA A 76 -7.41 12.87 -0.47
CA ALA A 76 -7.84 12.09 -1.62
C ALA A 76 -6.99 12.27 -2.89
N PRO A 77 -6.56 13.50 -3.29
CA PRO A 77 -5.70 13.65 -4.47
C PRO A 77 -4.39 12.86 -4.37
N LEU A 78 -3.73 12.93 -3.20
CA LEU A 78 -2.46 12.22 -2.98
C LEU A 78 -2.67 10.71 -2.92
N MET A 79 -3.70 10.25 -2.20
CA MET A 79 -4.02 8.84 -2.09
C MET A 79 -4.34 8.22 -3.45
N ASN A 80 -5.14 8.92 -4.28
CA ASN A 80 -5.51 8.45 -5.61
C ASN A 80 -4.30 8.41 -6.55
N LEU A 81 -3.41 9.42 -6.48
CA LEU A 81 -2.16 9.42 -7.24
C LEU A 81 -1.33 8.16 -6.93
N VAL A 82 -1.07 7.90 -5.65
CA VAL A 82 -0.30 6.73 -5.20
C VAL A 82 -0.97 5.42 -5.65
N VAL A 83 -2.29 5.30 -5.48
CA VAL A 83 -3.05 4.12 -5.89
C VAL A 83 -2.96 3.88 -7.40
N SER A 84 -3.07 4.94 -8.21
CA SER A 84 -3.00 4.84 -9.67
C SER A 84 -1.60 4.52 -10.19
N SER A 85 -0.56 4.85 -9.42
CA SER A 85 0.83 4.63 -9.80
C SER A 85 1.46 3.39 -9.17
N ALA A 86 0.80 2.70 -8.24
CA ALA A 86 1.44 1.65 -7.43
C ALA A 86 2.17 0.56 -8.26
N ASP A 87 1.59 0.15 -9.38
CA ASP A 87 2.20 -0.80 -10.32
C ASP A 87 3.45 -0.22 -11.00
N GLU A 88 3.40 1.04 -11.41
CA GLU A 88 4.52 1.77 -12.00
C GLU A 88 5.67 1.91 -11.00
N ILE A 89 5.38 2.28 -9.74
CA ILE A 89 6.40 2.49 -8.69
C ILE A 89 7.30 1.27 -8.55
N SER A 90 6.73 0.07 -8.59
CA SER A 90 7.45 -1.19 -8.45
C SER A 90 8.41 -1.48 -9.61
N SER A 91 8.25 -0.80 -10.74
CA SER A 91 9.09 -0.94 -11.93
C SER A 91 10.22 0.11 -12.03
N LEU A 92 10.18 1.15 -11.20
CA LEU A 92 11.15 2.24 -11.19
C LEU A 92 12.49 1.81 -10.55
N SER A 93 13.55 2.56 -10.86
CA SER A 93 14.81 2.45 -10.12
C SER A 93 14.67 3.02 -8.70
N ILE A 94 15.57 2.66 -7.78
CA ILE A 94 15.55 3.20 -6.41
C ILE A 94 15.71 4.73 -6.40
N GLU A 95 16.54 5.26 -7.29
CA GLU A 95 16.75 6.70 -7.46
C GLU A 95 15.45 7.37 -7.90
N GLN A 96 14.78 6.80 -8.92
CA GLN A 96 13.49 7.30 -9.38
C GLN A 96 12.44 7.23 -8.28
N ILE A 97 12.31 6.11 -7.55
CA ILE A 97 11.37 6.02 -6.42
C ILE A 97 11.67 7.10 -5.37
N THR A 98 12.95 7.34 -5.10
CA THR A 98 13.37 8.34 -4.11
C THR A 98 12.97 9.75 -4.55
N GLU A 99 13.27 10.14 -5.78
CA GLU A 99 12.94 11.48 -6.28
C GLU A 99 11.43 11.66 -6.49
N ASP A 100 10.78 10.71 -7.17
CA ASP A 100 9.37 10.78 -7.54
C ASP A 100 8.45 10.69 -6.33
N TRP A 101 8.78 9.85 -5.34
CA TRP A 101 7.87 9.48 -4.26
C TRP A 101 8.37 9.88 -2.87
N HIS A 102 9.62 9.57 -2.52
CA HIS A 102 10.13 9.92 -1.17
C HIS A 102 10.50 11.41 -1.02
N ARG A 103 10.81 12.09 -2.13
CA ARG A 103 10.98 13.55 -2.22
C ARG A 103 9.80 14.24 -2.88
N TYR A 104 8.73 13.49 -3.16
CA TYR A 104 7.45 14.00 -3.60
C TYR A 104 7.44 14.72 -4.96
N GLY A 105 8.34 14.33 -5.89
CA GLY A 105 8.36 14.85 -7.25
C GLY A 105 6.99 14.73 -7.95
N ARG A 106 6.38 13.54 -7.92
CA ARG A 106 5.07 13.30 -8.57
C ARG A 106 3.93 14.07 -7.94
N ALA A 107 3.93 14.21 -6.61
CA ALA A 107 2.93 15.00 -5.92
C ALA A 107 3.04 16.48 -6.32
N THR A 108 4.26 17.00 -6.39
CA THR A 108 4.54 18.39 -6.82
C THR A 108 4.11 18.62 -8.27
N GLU A 109 4.44 17.70 -9.18
CA GLU A 109 4.02 17.75 -10.59
C GLU A 109 2.49 17.72 -10.74
N ALA A 110 1.79 17.00 -9.85
CA ALA A 110 0.33 16.95 -9.80
C ALA A 110 -0.30 18.17 -9.09
N GLY A 111 0.49 19.15 -8.63
CA GLY A 111 0.01 20.34 -7.93
C GLY A 111 -0.43 20.09 -6.48
N ILE A 112 0.04 19.00 -5.86
CA ILE A 112 -0.29 18.60 -4.49
C ILE A 112 0.81 19.11 -3.53
N ASP A 113 0.46 20.03 -2.64
CA ASP A 113 1.39 20.60 -1.65
C ASP A 113 1.53 19.69 -0.42
N VAL A 114 2.49 18.77 -0.49
CA VAL A 114 2.80 17.85 0.62
C VAL A 114 3.76 18.42 1.65
N PHE A 115 4.52 19.46 1.31
CA PHE A 115 5.57 20.02 2.17
C PHE A 115 5.01 20.66 3.43
N LYS A 116 3.77 21.16 3.38
CA LYS A 116 3.07 21.71 4.55
C LYS A 116 2.64 20.68 5.59
N SER A 117 2.60 19.40 5.22
CA SER A 117 2.03 18.35 6.06
C SER A 117 3.05 17.75 7.03
N GLY A 118 4.35 17.88 6.75
CA GLY A 118 5.43 17.25 7.51
C GLY A 118 5.64 15.76 7.15
N GLU A 119 6.84 15.24 7.38
CA GLU A 119 7.24 13.87 6.99
C GLU A 119 6.35 12.77 7.61
N TYR A 120 5.79 13.01 8.80
CA TYR A 120 4.97 12.05 9.53
C TYR A 120 3.47 12.37 9.52
N ALA A 121 3.01 13.23 8.60
CA ALA A 121 1.58 13.46 8.44
C ALA A 121 0.85 12.14 8.14
N PRO A 122 -0.39 11.91 8.63
CA PRO A 122 -1.11 10.67 8.37
C PRO A 122 -1.20 10.29 6.88
N ALA A 123 -1.40 11.29 6.01
CA ALA A 123 -1.41 11.09 4.56
C ALA A 123 -0.06 10.59 4.04
N ILE A 124 1.04 11.23 4.43
CA ILE A 124 2.40 10.84 4.01
C ILE A 124 2.76 9.46 4.55
N SER A 125 2.41 9.19 5.81
CA SER A 125 2.61 7.89 6.44
C SER A 125 1.85 6.77 5.71
N LEU A 126 0.62 7.03 5.24
CA LEU A 126 -0.13 6.11 4.38
C LEU A 126 0.54 5.91 3.01
N VAL A 127 1.01 6.97 2.35
CA VAL A 127 1.77 6.84 1.09
C VAL A 127 2.97 5.91 1.27
N ASN A 128 3.67 6.03 2.39
CA ASN A 128 4.84 5.20 2.72
C ASN A 128 4.51 3.73 3.00
N THR A 129 3.25 3.37 3.22
CA THR A 129 2.81 1.95 3.22
C THR A 129 2.72 1.33 1.81
N VAL A 130 2.87 2.14 0.76
CA VAL A 130 2.91 1.69 -0.64
C VAL A 130 4.32 1.85 -1.20
N THR A 131 4.91 3.04 -1.07
CA THR A 131 6.17 3.40 -1.76
C THR A 131 7.39 2.67 -1.21
N LEU A 132 7.51 2.53 0.12
CA LEU A 132 8.64 1.84 0.75
C LEU A 132 8.63 0.32 0.47
N PRO A 133 7.50 -0.40 0.55
CA PRO A 133 7.43 -1.78 0.07
C PRO A 133 7.75 -1.93 -1.42
N SER A 134 7.32 -1.00 -2.27
CA SER A 134 7.68 -1.00 -3.70
C SER A 134 9.20 -0.83 -3.92
N ALA A 135 9.87 0.03 -3.15
CA ALA A 135 11.34 0.10 -3.12
C ALA A 135 11.96 -1.21 -2.57
N GLY A 136 11.27 -1.87 -1.64
CA GLY A 136 11.59 -3.21 -1.14
C GLY A 136 11.56 -4.28 -2.23
N ILE A 137 10.59 -4.24 -3.16
CA ILE A 137 10.54 -5.14 -4.32
C ILE A 137 11.82 -5.00 -5.15
N ARG A 138 12.21 -3.76 -5.47
CA ARG A 138 13.44 -3.50 -6.23
C ARG A 138 14.68 -4.01 -5.49
N SER A 139 14.76 -3.79 -4.18
CA SER A 139 15.85 -4.32 -3.34
C SER A 139 15.89 -5.86 -3.34
N ALA A 140 14.74 -6.53 -3.30
CA ALA A 140 14.68 -7.99 -3.39
C ALA A 140 15.15 -8.51 -4.77
N LEU A 141 14.78 -7.83 -5.85
CA LEU A 141 15.25 -8.14 -7.20
C LEU A 141 16.76 -7.91 -7.37
N ASP A 142 17.30 -6.82 -6.80
CA ASP A 142 18.73 -6.58 -6.80
C ASP A 142 19.50 -7.61 -5.98
N TYR A 143 18.91 -8.07 -4.85
CA TYR A 143 19.43 -9.22 -4.11
C TYR A 143 19.40 -10.50 -4.95
N LYS A 144 18.33 -10.75 -5.72
CA LYS A 144 18.24 -11.92 -6.62
C LYS A 144 19.39 -11.94 -7.63
N ALA A 145 19.69 -10.77 -8.22
CA ALA A 145 20.72 -10.62 -9.24
C ALA A 145 22.15 -10.71 -8.67
N THR A 146 22.41 -10.05 -7.55
CA THR A 146 23.79 -9.87 -7.03
C THR A 146 24.14 -10.77 -5.86
N ARG A 147 23.13 -11.31 -5.16
CA ARG A 147 23.23 -11.98 -3.86
C ARG A 147 23.92 -11.13 -2.77
N SER A 148 23.99 -9.82 -2.96
CA SER A 148 24.58 -8.89 -2.00
C SER A 148 23.63 -8.64 -0.83
N LYS A 149 24.07 -8.99 0.38
CA LYS A 149 23.31 -8.72 1.62
C LYS A 149 23.04 -7.23 1.86
N LYS A 150 23.72 -6.31 1.18
CA LYS A 150 23.43 -4.87 1.28
C LYS A 150 21.99 -4.55 0.87
N HIS A 151 21.45 -5.24 -0.14
CA HIS A 151 20.07 -5.04 -0.57
C HIS A 151 19.05 -5.56 0.46
N LEU A 152 19.36 -6.66 1.16
CA LEU A 152 18.52 -7.16 2.25
C LEU A 152 18.50 -6.20 3.45
N HIS A 153 19.65 -5.61 3.80
CA HIS A 153 19.71 -4.58 4.85
C HIS A 153 18.92 -3.33 4.45
N LYS A 154 19.05 -2.89 3.20
CA LYS A 154 18.30 -1.74 2.68
C LYS A 154 16.78 -1.98 2.71
N LEU A 155 16.35 -3.17 2.27
CA LEU A 155 14.95 -3.59 2.39
C LEU A 155 14.48 -3.54 3.85
N ALA A 156 15.26 -4.08 4.79
CA ALA A 156 14.92 -4.07 6.22
C ALA A 156 14.87 -2.65 6.81
N GLU A 157 15.78 -1.76 6.40
CA GLU A 157 15.80 -0.35 6.81
C GLU A 157 14.53 0.38 6.34
N ASP A 158 14.15 0.20 5.08
CA ASP A 158 12.96 0.85 4.53
C ASP A 158 11.67 0.31 5.16
N LEU A 159 11.57 -1.00 5.39
CA LEU A 159 10.47 -1.57 6.18
C LEU A 159 10.46 -1.09 7.64
N GLY A 160 11.62 -0.83 8.24
CA GLY A 160 11.72 -0.21 9.55
C GLY A 160 11.12 1.21 9.57
N LYS A 161 11.32 1.99 8.51
CA LYS A 161 10.67 3.29 8.34
C LYS A 161 9.15 3.13 8.20
N VAL A 162 8.67 2.12 7.49
CA VAL A 162 7.22 1.85 7.39
C VAL A 162 6.63 1.63 8.78
N LEU A 163 7.26 0.81 9.62
CA LEU A 163 6.79 0.59 11.01
C LEU A 163 6.68 1.90 11.80
N LYS A 164 7.63 2.82 11.63
CA LYS A 164 7.57 4.16 12.22
C LYS A 164 6.40 4.97 11.66
N HIS A 165 6.16 4.94 10.36
CA HIS A 165 5.02 5.63 9.74
C HIS A 165 3.67 5.09 10.22
N LEU A 166 3.55 3.78 10.45
CA LEU A 166 2.32 3.20 10.97
C LEU A 166 1.87 3.89 12.27
N GLU A 167 2.79 4.33 13.13
CA GLU A 167 2.46 5.03 14.39
C GLU A 167 1.61 6.30 14.18
N TYR A 168 1.70 6.93 13.00
CA TYR A 168 1.00 8.17 12.66
C TYR A 168 -0.26 7.96 11.81
N ILE A 169 -0.61 6.70 11.51
CA ILE A 169 -1.86 6.35 10.84
C ILE A 169 -2.90 6.09 11.93
N PRO A 170 -4.00 6.88 11.99
CA PRO A 170 -5.05 6.76 12.99
C PRO A 170 -5.89 5.48 12.82
#